data_AF-A0A399ZPP6-F1
#
_entry.id   AF-A0A399ZPP6-F1
#
_cell.length_a   1.000
_cell.length_b   1.000
_cell.length_c   1.000
_cell.angle_alpha   90.00
_cell.angle_beta   90.00
_cell.angle_gamma   90.00
#
_symmetry.space_group_name_H-M   'P 1'
#
loop_
_entity.id
_entity.type
_entity.pdbx_description
1 polymer ?
#
loop_
_entity_poly.entity_id
_entity_poly.type
_entity_poly.pdbx_seq_one_letter_code
_entity_poly.pdbx_strand_id
1 'polypeptide(L)'
;MRAIAERWPIKGFTHYLKQEDDGWLTSDEGAAFFQVAADLGLIASIAGGPQHEPALRQVAERFPSVPILRHHLAGVRAYEPPPHEGLRQVLASVKVPNIYIKFSGFHYCSSVPWGFPYSDTHWVLQALYETYGPYRMCWGSDYPVVRKAMTYQHALEAFRTHCTFVPEQDKTWILGRTLGGLLEKARPIA
;
A
#
# COMPACT_ATOMS: atom_id res chain seq x y z
N MET A 1 9.74 19.90 -1.44
CA MET A 1 9.56 18.99 -0.28
C MET A 1 10.23 19.51 0.99
N ARG A 2 11.54 19.83 1.00
CA ARG A 2 12.24 20.35 2.20
C ARG A 2 11.55 21.55 2.86
N ALA A 3 11.25 22.59 2.09
CA ALA A 3 10.51 23.76 2.62
C ALA A 3 9.13 23.42 3.21
N ILE A 4 8.43 22.40 2.69
CA ILE A 4 7.16 21.93 3.27
C ILE A 4 7.42 21.20 4.59
N ALA A 5 8.46 20.36 4.64
CA ALA A 5 8.87 19.63 5.83
C ALA A 5 9.37 20.54 6.97
N GLU A 6 9.94 21.69 6.65
CA GLU A 6 10.32 22.72 7.63
C GLU A 6 9.11 23.48 8.17
N ARG A 7 8.10 23.71 7.33
CA ARG A 7 6.90 24.47 7.70
C ARG A 7 5.83 23.63 8.38
N TRP A 8 5.74 22.34 8.06
CA TRP A 8 4.65 21.48 8.48
C TRP A 8 5.14 20.14 9.02
N PRO A 9 4.41 19.56 9.98
CA PRO A 9 4.76 18.32 10.66
C PRO A 9 4.45 17.07 9.81
N ILE A 10 4.92 17.05 8.55
CA ILE A 10 4.64 15.93 7.64
C ILE A 10 5.50 14.71 8.00
N LYS A 11 4.84 13.54 8.06
CA LYS A 11 5.47 12.22 8.24
C LYS A 11 5.68 11.47 6.93
N GLY A 12 5.06 11.95 5.85
CA GLY A 12 5.11 11.32 4.54
C GLY A 12 4.44 12.19 3.47
N PHE A 13 4.48 11.71 2.24
CA PHE A 13 3.81 12.32 1.10
C PHE A 13 2.97 11.28 0.37
N THR A 14 1.99 11.74 -0.42
CA THR A 14 1.27 10.87 -1.36
C THR A 14 1.59 11.27 -2.79
N HIS A 15 1.86 10.27 -3.65
CA HIS A 15 2.02 10.48 -5.09
C HIS A 15 1.08 9.54 -5.85
N TYR A 16 0.30 10.11 -6.78
CA TYR A 16 -0.60 9.38 -7.66
C TYR A 16 0.06 9.25 -9.02
N LEU A 17 0.51 8.04 -9.33
CA LEU A 17 1.10 7.72 -10.62
C LEU A 17 0.00 7.75 -11.70
N LYS A 18 0.42 8.03 -12.93
CA LYS A 18 -0.45 7.86 -14.09
C LYS A 18 -0.75 6.38 -14.29
N GLN A 19 -1.67 6.08 -15.20
CA GLN A 19 -1.98 4.69 -15.55
C GLN A 19 -0.78 4.01 -16.21
N GLU A 20 -0.07 4.72 -17.07
CA GLU A 20 1.18 4.25 -17.69
C GLU A 20 2.37 4.65 -16.82
N ASP A 21 3.39 3.78 -16.79
CA ASP A 21 4.69 4.15 -16.23
C ASP A 21 5.38 5.11 -17.19
N ASP A 22 5.40 6.39 -16.83
CA ASP A 22 6.04 7.45 -17.60
C ASP A 22 7.55 7.56 -17.34
N GLY A 23 8.13 6.61 -16.59
CA GLY A 23 9.56 6.55 -16.28
C GLY A 23 10.01 7.53 -15.20
N TRP A 24 9.10 8.32 -14.63
CA TRP A 24 9.46 9.33 -13.62
C TRP A 24 10.14 8.73 -12.39
N LEU A 25 9.66 7.57 -11.91
CA LEU A 25 10.20 6.89 -10.71
C LEU A 25 11.69 6.57 -10.81
N THR A 26 12.18 6.28 -12.02
CA THR A 26 13.58 5.92 -12.29
C THR A 26 14.38 7.06 -12.93
N SER A 27 13.75 8.22 -13.15
CA SER A 27 14.43 9.42 -13.67
C SER A 27 15.34 10.06 -12.61
N ASP A 28 16.24 10.95 -13.06
CA ASP A 28 17.09 11.75 -12.14
C ASP A 28 16.25 12.66 -11.23
N GLU A 29 15.15 13.21 -11.75
CA GLU A 29 14.23 14.03 -10.96
C GLU A 29 13.54 13.20 -9.86
N GLY A 30 13.01 12.03 -10.22
CA GLY A 30 12.42 11.09 -9.27
C GLY A 30 13.43 10.65 -8.21
N ALA A 31 14.64 10.30 -8.62
CA ALA A 31 15.72 9.95 -7.71
C ALA A 31 16.07 11.08 -6.74
N ALA A 32 16.18 12.32 -7.23
CA ALA A 32 16.43 13.49 -6.38
C ALA A 32 15.27 13.71 -5.38
N PHE A 33 14.03 13.49 -5.80
CA PHE A 33 12.85 13.59 -4.94
C PHE A 33 12.86 12.54 -3.82
N PHE A 34 13.16 11.28 -4.13
CA PHE A 34 13.26 10.21 -3.14
C PHE A 34 14.48 10.34 -2.23
N GLN A 35 15.60 10.92 -2.71
CA GLN A 35 16.73 11.27 -1.84
C GLN A 35 16.30 12.27 -0.76
N VAL A 36 15.51 13.29 -1.11
CA VAL A 36 14.96 14.22 -0.11
C VAL A 36 14.05 13.50 0.89
N ALA A 37 13.24 12.55 0.43
CA ALA A 37 12.40 11.74 1.32
C ALA A 37 13.23 10.88 2.29
N ALA A 38 14.33 10.30 1.81
CA ALA A 38 15.27 9.52 2.60
C ALA A 38 15.96 10.39 3.66
N ASP A 39 16.51 11.54 3.27
CA ASP A 39 17.18 12.47 4.19
C ASP A 39 16.25 12.97 5.29
N LEU A 40 14.97 13.13 4.96
CA LEU A 40 13.95 13.59 5.89
C LEU A 40 13.26 12.44 6.64
N GLY A 41 13.59 11.16 6.41
CA GLY A 41 12.90 10.04 7.06
C GLY A 41 11.39 10.04 6.85
N LEU A 42 10.94 10.28 5.61
CA LEU A 42 9.52 10.34 5.22
C LEU A 42 9.02 8.99 4.72
N ILE A 43 7.72 8.75 4.89
CA ILE A 43 6.99 7.63 4.27
C ILE A 43 6.50 8.06 2.88
N ALA A 44 6.77 7.23 1.87
CA ALA A 44 6.25 7.40 0.51
C ALA A 44 4.94 6.62 0.34
N SER A 45 3.81 7.31 0.29
CA SER A 45 2.48 6.71 0.08
C SER A 45 2.14 6.76 -1.42
N ILE A 46 2.25 5.64 -2.13
CA ILE A 46 2.17 5.65 -3.60
C ILE A 46 0.89 4.97 -4.08
N ALA A 47 0.10 5.69 -4.89
CA ALA A 47 -1.03 5.16 -5.62
C ALA A 47 -0.63 4.86 -7.07
N GLY A 48 -0.94 3.64 -7.54
CA GLY A 48 -0.64 3.17 -8.89
C GLY A 48 -0.92 1.66 -8.98
N GLY A 49 -0.97 1.11 -10.19
CA GLY A 49 -1.21 -0.32 -10.41
C GLY A 49 0.05 -1.20 -10.38
N PRO A 50 -0.11 -2.53 -10.57
CA PRO A 50 0.98 -3.51 -10.56
C PRO A 50 2.10 -3.28 -11.56
N GLN A 51 1.81 -2.60 -12.68
CA GLN A 51 2.78 -2.27 -13.72
C GLN A 51 3.94 -1.39 -13.22
N HIS A 52 3.76 -0.67 -12.10
CA HIS A 52 4.78 0.19 -11.51
C HIS A 52 5.70 -0.55 -10.53
N GLU A 53 5.36 -1.78 -10.13
CA GLU A 53 6.13 -2.54 -9.14
C GLU A 53 7.60 -2.75 -9.53
N PRO A 54 7.97 -3.01 -10.80
CA PRO A 54 9.37 -3.06 -11.21
C PRO A 54 10.15 -1.77 -10.91
N ALA A 55 9.61 -0.61 -11.26
CA ALA A 55 10.24 0.68 -11.00
C ALA A 55 10.28 0.99 -9.50
N LEU A 56 9.21 0.69 -8.78
CA LEU A 56 9.13 0.87 -7.32
C LEU A 56 10.13 0.00 -6.57
N ARG A 57 10.41 -1.22 -7.02
CA ARG A 57 11.50 -2.05 -6.47
C ARG A 57 12.86 -1.38 -6.64
N GLN A 58 13.15 -0.80 -7.80
CA GLN A 58 14.41 -0.07 -8.02
C GLN A 58 14.53 1.14 -7.08
N VAL A 59 13.44 1.88 -6.87
CA VAL A 59 13.39 2.97 -5.88
C VAL A 59 13.60 2.43 -4.46
N ALA A 60 12.94 1.33 -4.11
CA ALA A 60 13.04 0.71 -2.79
C ALA A 60 14.46 0.23 -2.47
N GLU A 61 15.13 -0.40 -3.44
CA GLU A 61 16.52 -0.86 -3.37
C GLU A 61 17.50 0.31 -3.24
N ARG A 62 17.26 1.40 -4.00
CA ARG A 62 18.09 2.61 -3.95
C ARG A 62 17.93 3.40 -2.66
N PHE A 63 16.74 3.41 -2.07
CA PHE A 63 16.40 4.17 -0.88
C PHE A 63 15.80 3.27 0.22
N PRO A 64 16.58 2.35 0.79
CA PRO A 64 16.07 1.35 1.74
C PRO A 64 15.53 1.95 3.06
N SER A 65 15.90 3.20 3.37
CA SER A 65 15.39 3.94 4.54
C SER A 65 14.00 4.54 4.33
N VAL A 66 13.48 4.56 3.10
CA VAL A 66 12.16 5.13 2.78
C VAL A 66 11.12 4.01 2.75
N PRO A 67 10.17 3.96 3.70
CA PRO A 67 9.04 3.04 3.61
C PRO A 67 8.12 3.46 2.45
N ILE A 68 7.81 2.53 1.56
CA ILE A 68 6.90 2.72 0.43
C ILE A 68 5.59 1.99 0.74
N LEU A 69 4.52 2.74 1.01
CA LEU A 69 3.19 2.21 1.26
C LEU A 69 2.35 2.22 -0.02
N ARG A 70 2.08 1.04 -0.58
CA ARG A 70 1.28 0.86 -1.81
C ARG A 70 -0.20 0.91 -1.51
N HIS A 71 -0.92 1.79 -2.19
CA HIS A 71 -2.35 1.97 -1.98
C HIS A 71 -3.15 0.76 -2.43
N HIS A 72 -4.23 0.47 -1.71
CA HIS A 72 -5.30 -0.45 -2.12
C HIS A 72 -4.82 -1.72 -2.82
N LEU A 73 -4.06 -2.55 -2.09
CA LEU A 73 -3.52 -3.82 -2.60
C LEU A 73 -2.61 -3.65 -3.84
N ALA A 74 -1.95 -2.49 -3.97
CA ALA A 74 -1.16 -2.09 -5.14
C ALA A 74 -1.94 -2.13 -6.47
N GLY A 75 -3.28 -2.01 -6.41
CA GLY A 75 -4.15 -1.99 -7.59
C GLY A 75 -4.44 -3.35 -8.22
N VAL A 76 -4.12 -4.46 -7.54
CA VAL A 76 -4.46 -5.82 -8.00
C VAL A 76 -5.97 -5.97 -8.17
N ARG A 77 -6.37 -6.76 -9.18
CA ARG A 77 -7.77 -7.11 -9.48
C ARG A 77 -7.94 -8.62 -9.39
N ALA A 78 -8.94 -9.08 -8.62
CA ALA A 78 -9.25 -10.51 -8.46
C ALA A 78 -9.85 -11.15 -9.72
N TYR A 79 -10.25 -10.34 -10.70
CA TYR A 79 -10.76 -10.77 -12.00
C TYR A 79 -9.73 -10.63 -13.13
N GLU A 80 -8.46 -10.36 -12.80
CA GLU A 80 -7.37 -10.47 -13.77
C GLU A 80 -7.31 -11.91 -14.31
N PRO A 81 -7.23 -12.14 -15.62
CA PRO A 81 -7.13 -13.49 -16.16
C PRO A 81 -5.81 -14.17 -15.74
N PRO A 82 -5.76 -15.52 -15.63
CA PRO A 82 -4.50 -16.23 -15.52
C PRO A 82 -3.52 -15.83 -16.64
N PRO A 83 -2.22 -15.67 -16.34
CA PRO A 83 -1.54 -16.13 -15.13
C PRO A 83 -1.50 -15.12 -13.95
N HIS A 84 -2.39 -14.12 -13.92
CA HIS A 84 -2.48 -13.10 -12.86
C HIS A 84 -1.17 -12.30 -12.70
N GLU A 85 -0.67 -11.76 -13.82
CA GLU A 85 0.64 -11.12 -13.87
C GLU A 85 0.74 -9.93 -12.91
N GLY A 86 -0.33 -9.14 -12.77
CA GLY A 86 -0.39 -8.05 -11.82
C GLY A 86 -0.21 -8.51 -10.37
N LEU A 87 -0.90 -9.58 -9.95
CA LEU A 87 -0.65 -10.15 -8.62
C LEU A 87 0.80 -10.62 -8.48
N ARG A 88 1.34 -11.34 -9.49
CA ARG A 88 2.73 -11.83 -9.45
C ARG A 88 3.76 -10.70 -9.31
N GLN A 89 3.55 -9.58 -9.99
CA GLN A 89 4.42 -8.41 -9.87
C GLN A 89 4.41 -7.82 -8.47
N VAL A 90 3.24 -7.76 -7.82
CA VAL A 90 3.12 -7.28 -6.44
C VAL A 90 3.76 -8.27 -5.47
N LEU A 91 3.50 -9.57 -5.58
CA LEU A 91 4.13 -10.56 -4.70
C LEU A 91 5.66 -10.57 -4.84
N ALA A 92 6.19 -10.31 -6.04
CA ALA A 92 7.64 -10.22 -6.25
C ALA A 92 8.30 -9.06 -5.48
N SER A 93 7.55 -8.02 -5.12
CA SER A 93 8.03 -6.89 -4.30
C SER A 93 8.30 -7.28 -2.84
N VAL A 94 7.99 -8.51 -2.41
CA VAL A 94 8.41 -9.04 -1.10
C VAL A 94 9.93 -9.02 -0.88
N LYS A 95 10.70 -9.09 -1.98
CA LYS A 95 12.17 -9.12 -1.99
C LYS A 95 12.80 -7.83 -1.46
N VAL A 96 12.05 -6.72 -1.46
CA VAL A 96 12.49 -5.44 -0.91
C VAL A 96 11.75 -5.17 0.40
N PRO A 97 12.47 -5.03 1.54
CA PRO A 97 11.84 -5.06 2.86
C PRO A 97 11.04 -3.80 3.21
N ASN A 98 11.31 -2.69 2.52
CA ASN A 98 10.68 -1.38 2.75
C ASN A 98 9.42 -1.14 1.89
N ILE A 99 8.90 -2.13 1.16
CA ILE A 99 7.58 -2.04 0.52
C ILE A 99 6.51 -2.65 1.43
N TYR A 100 5.46 -1.86 1.66
CA TYR A 100 4.30 -2.16 2.50
C TYR A 100 3.03 -2.13 1.65
N ILE A 101 2.05 -2.96 2.00
CA ILE A 101 0.75 -2.99 1.33
C ILE A 101 -0.31 -2.34 2.22
N LYS A 102 -1.00 -1.34 1.67
CA LYS A 102 -2.22 -0.82 2.29
C LYS A 102 -3.36 -1.81 2.02
N PHE A 103 -3.77 -2.54 3.06
CA PHE A 103 -4.79 -3.57 3.02
C PHE A 103 -6.18 -2.95 3.11
N SER A 104 -6.61 -2.35 2.01
CA SER A 104 -7.82 -1.55 1.90
C SER A 104 -8.39 -1.57 0.48
N GLY A 105 -9.59 -1.00 0.30
CA GLY A 105 -10.16 -0.81 -1.04
C GLY A 105 -10.51 -2.12 -1.74
N PHE A 106 -11.05 -3.10 -1.02
CA PHE A 106 -11.38 -4.42 -1.59
C PHE A 106 -12.39 -4.32 -2.74
N HIS A 107 -13.24 -3.29 -2.75
CA HIS A 107 -14.17 -2.99 -3.85
C HIS A 107 -13.46 -2.62 -5.17
N TYR A 108 -12.21 -2.14 -5.13
CA TYR A 108 -11.41 -2.00 -6.35
C TYR A 108 -10.91 -3.37 -6.83
N CYS A 109 -10.58 -4.29 -5.93
CA CYS A 109 -10.09 -5.61 -6.31
C CYS A 109 -11.19 -6.48 -6.93
N SER A 110 -12.42 -6.35 -6.43
CA SER A 110 -13.59 -7.11 -6.89
C SER A 110 -14.09 -6.64 -8.26
N SER A 111 -14.70 -7.58 -9.00
CA SER A 111 -15.50 -7.25 -10.20
C SER A 111 -16.91 -6.77 -9.86
N VAL A 112 -17.34 -6.91 -8.60
CA VAL A 112 -18.65 -6.54 -8.09
C VAL A 112 -18.46 -5.50 -6.97
N PRO A 113 -18.42 -4.19 -7.29
CA PRO A 113 -18.03 -3.16 -6.33
C PRO A 113 -18.92 -3.05 -5.08
N TRP A 114 -20.16 -3.54 -5.12
CA TRP A 114 -21.11 -3.56 -4.00
C TRP A 114 -21.20 -4.93 -3.31
N GLY A 115 -20.32 -5.87 -3.67
CA GLY A 115 -20.37 -7.28 -3.26
C GLY A 115 -19.84 -7.55 -1.85
N PHE A 116 -20.17 -6.74 -0.84
CA PHE A 116 -19.78 -7.00 0.55
C PHE A 116 -20.15 -8.46 0.95
N PRO A 117 -19.21 -9.25 1.51
CA PRO A 117 -17.92 -8.85 2.09
C PRO A 117 -16.69 -8.94 1.16
N TYR A 118 -16.89 -9.05 -0.16
CA TYR A 118 -15.84 -9.21 -1.19
C TYR A 118 -15.12 -10.56 -1.14
N SER A 119 -15.88 -11.63 -0.87
CA SER A 119 -15.36 -13.00 -0.82
C SER A 119 -14.64 -13.43 -2.11
N ASP A 120 -15.01 -12.86 -3.26
CA ASP A 120 -14.36 -13.10 -4.55
C ASP A 120 -12.90 -12.63 -4.59
N THR A 121 -12.52 -11.70 -3.71
CA THR A 121 -11.15 -11.18 -3.59
C THR A 121 -10.29 -11.96 -2.60
N HIS A 122 -10.87 -12.85 -1.79
CA HIS A 122 -10.16 -13.47 -0.67
C HIS A 122 -8.90 -14.23 -1.08
N TRP A 123 -8.87 -14.85 -2.26
CA TRP A 123 -7.69 -15.56 -2.73
C TRP A 123 -6.50 -14.61 -3.00
N VAL A 124 -6.75 -13.39 -3.51
CA VAL A 124 -5.75 -12.33 -3.66
C VAL A 124 -5.30 -11.83 -2.28
N LEU A 125 -6.27 -11.55 -1.41
CA LEU A 125 -6.02 -11.03 -0.07
C LEU A 125 -5.17 -12.00 0.77
N GLN A 126 -5.46 -13.29 0.68
CA GLN A 126 -4.72 -14.36 1.34
C GLN A 126 -3.30 -14.47 0.77
N ALA A 127 -3.13 -14.45 -0.55
CA ALA A 127 -1.80 -14.48 -1.17
C ALA A 127 -0.92 -13.29 -0.73
N LEU A 128 -1.51 -12.08 -0.64
CA LEU A 128 -0.82 -10.90 -0.13
C LEU A 128 -0.44 -11.07 1.35
N TYR A 129 -1.35 -11.58 2.18
CA TYR A 129 -1.09 -11.83 3.60
C TYR A 129 0.03 -12.86 3.83
N GLU A 130 -0.04 -14.01 3.16
CA GLU A 130 0.97 -15.07 3.26
C GLU A 130 2.35 -14.61 2.78
N THR A 131 2.40 -13.65 1.85
CA THR A 131 3.66 -13.14 1.29
C THR A 131 4.26 -12.00 2.12
N TYR A 132 3.45 -11.00 2.49
CA TYR A 132 3.95 -9.80 3.18
C TYR A 132 4.00 -9.97 4.69
N GLY A 133 3.05 -10.73 5.25
CA GLY A 133 2.84 -10.88 6.67
C GLY A 133 2.24 -9.63 7.34
N PRO A 134 1.83 -9.76 8.61
CA PRO A 134 1.15 -8.69 9.35
C PRO A 134 2.01 -7.43 9.53
N TYR A 135 3.33 -7.60 9.58
CA TYR A 135 4.30 -6.52 9.84
C TYR A 135 4.62 -5.66 8.61
N ARG A 136 4.10 -6.00 7.43
CA ARG A 136 4.22 -5.19 6.20
C ARG A 136 2.88 -4.81 5.58
N MET A 137 1.79 -4.99 6.32
CA MET A 137 0.45 -4.67 5.87
C MET A 137 -0.22 -3.67 6.81
N CYS A 138 -0.91 -2.68 6.23
CA CYS A 138 -1.56 -1.60 6.96
C CYS A 138 -3.00 -1.44 6.48
N TRP A 139 -3.99 -1.70 7.33
CA TRP A 139 -5.39 -1.46 7.00
C TRP A 139 -5.69 0.04 6.88
N GLY A 140 -6.68 0.37 6.05
CA GLY A 140 -7.28 1.70 6.01
C GLY A 140 -8.69 1.62 5.42
N SER A 141 -9.57 2.54 5.80
CA SER A 141 -10.97 2.47 5.37
C SER A 141 -11.25 2.94 3.94
N ASP A 142 -10.34 3.71 3.35
CA ASP A 142 -10.58 4.46 2.09
C ASP A 142 -11.75 5.47 2.17
N TYR A 143 -12.12 5.89 3.38
CA TYR A 143 -13.16 6.92 3.57
C TYR A 143 -12.67 8.32 3.12
N PRO A 144 -13.49 9.14 2.44
CA PRO A 144 -14.90 8.90 2.10
C PRO A 144 -15.13 8.18 0.76
N VAL A 145 -14.09 7.87 -0.03
CA VAL A 145 -14.23 7.28 -1.37
C VAL A 145 -14.94 5.93 -1.33
N VAL A 146 -14.67 5.14 -0.30
CA VAL A 146 -15.29 3.83 -0.04
C VAL A 146 -16.83 3.87 -0.05
N ARG A 147 -17.44 5.03 0.23
CA ARG A 147 -18.91 5.24 0.22
C ARG A 147 -19.56 4.99 -1.14
N LYS A 148 -18.79 4.97 -2.22
CA LYS A 148 -19.29 4.59 -3.56
C LYS A 148 -19.65 3.10 -3.65
N ALA A 149 -19.13 2.29 -2.73
CA ALA A 149 -19.26 0.84 -2.72
C ALA A 149 -19.93 0.33 -1.44
N MET A 150 -19.55 0.88 -0.28
CA MET A 150 -19.96 0.37 1.03
C MET A 150 -19.81 1.40 2.16
N THR A 151 -20.27 1.06 3.37
CA THR A 151 -20.09 1.90 4.56
C THR A 151 -18.66 1.77 5.13
N TYR A 152 -18.27 2.70 6.01
CA TYR A 152 -17.02 2.57 6.77
C TYR A 152 -16.99 1.25 7.57
N GLN A 153 -18.10 0.90 8.22
CA GLN A 153 -18.23 -0.33 8.99
C GLN A 153 -18.02 -1.57 8.10
N HIS A 154 -18.65 -1.61 6.91
CA HIS A 154 -18.40 -2.68 5.95
C HIS A 154 -16.93 -2.77 5.55
N ALA A 155 -16.23 -1.64 5.34
CA ALA A 155 -14.81 -1.65 5.02
C ALA A 155 -13.93 -2.24 6.14
N LEU A 156 -14.31 -2.02 7.41
CA LEU A 156 -13.65 -2.62 8.56
C LEU A 156 -13.99 -4.11 8.67
N GLU A 157 -15.26 -4.49 8.60
CA GLU A 157 -15.71 -5.87 8.78
C GLU A 157 -15.29 -6.80 7.63
N ALA A 158 -15.21 -6.29 6.39
CA ALA A 158 -14.69 -7.05 5.26
C ALA A 158 -13.29 -7.61 5.56
N PHE A 159 -12.47 -6.86 6.29
CA PHE A 159 -11.22 -7.38 6.82
C PHE A 159 -11.41 -8.13 8.14
N ARG A 160 -11.88 -7.43 9.18
CA ARG A 160 -11.85 -7.91 10.57
C ARG A 160 -12.65 -9.19 10.78
N THR A 161 -13.80 -9.31 10.13
CA THR A 161 -14.72 -10.44 10.31
C THR A 161 -14.57 -11.47 9.18
N HIS A 162 -14.36 -11.03 7.94
CA HIS A 162 -14.46 -11.92 6.77
C HIS A 162 -13.13 -12.46 6.22
N CYS A 163 -11.99 -11.84 6.53
CA CYS A 163 -10.67 -12.41 6.21
C CYS A 163 -10.26 -13.44 7.29
N THR A 164 -10.93 -14.59 7.31
CA THR A 164 -10.74 -15.66 8.32
C THR A 164 -9.37 -16.36 8.24
N PHE A 165 -8.65 -16.20 7.14
CA PHE A 165 -7.28 -16.69 6.95
C PHE A 165 -6.23 -15.85 7.70
N VAL A 166 -6.61 -14.70 8.26
CA VAL A 166 -5.73 -13.89 9.11
C VAL A 166 -6.05 -14.18 10.59
N PRO A 167 -5.10 -14.69 11.40
CA PRO A 167 -5.30 -14.90 12.83
C PRO A 167 -5.54 -13.58 13.59
N GLU A 168 -6.28 -13.63 14.69
CA GLU A 168 -6.62 -12.43 15.50
C GLU A 168 -5.39 -11.64 15.98
N GLN A 169 -4.33 -12.33 16.38
CA GLN A 169 -3.08 -11.69 16.81
C GLN A 169 -2.47 -10.83 15.70
N ASP A 170 -2.57 -11.27 14.44
CA ASP A 170 -2.03 -10.59 13.27
C ASP A 170 -2.95 -9.45 12.82
N LYS A 171 -4.27 -9.58 13.01
CA LYS A 171 -5.22 -8.49 12.75
C LYS A 171 -4.86 -7.24 13.55
N THR A 172 -4.41 -7.37 14.81
CA THR A 172 -4.02 -6.19 15.61
C THR A 172 -2.85 -5.41 15.01
N TRP A 173 -1.94 -6.10 14.32
CA TRP A 173 -0.82 -5.47 13.62
C TRP A 173 -1.31 -4.71 12.39
N ILE A 174 -2.07 -5.39 11.55
CA ILE A 174 -2.59 -4.84 10.30
C ILE A 174 -3.55 -3.68 10.57
N LEU A 175 -4.39 -3.76 11.61
CA LEU A 175 -5.36 -2.72 11.97
C LEU A 175 -4.74 -1.42 12.51
N GLY A 176 -3.45 -1.42 12.90
CA GLY A 176 -2.84 -0.18 13.35
C GLY A 176 -1.39 -0.23 13.79
N ARG A 177 -0.91 -1.31 14.43
CA ARG A 177 0.45 -1.30 15.01
C ARG A 177 1.54 -1.18 13.95
N THR A 178 1.35 -1.80 12.78
CA THR A 178 2.33 -1.72 11.69
C THR A 178 2.51 -0.28 11.19
N LEU A 179 1.40 0.42 10.92
CA LEU A 179 1.46 1.84 10.54
C LEU A 179 1.94 2.73 11.70
N GLY A 180 1.52 2.43 12.94
CA GLY A 180 1.99 3.12 14.15
C GLY A 180 3.51 3.10 14.26
N GLY A 181 4.13 1.92 14.13
CA GLY A 181 5.58 1.79 14.16
C GLY A 181 6.29 2.51 13.01
N LEU A 182 5.68 2.60 11.82
CA LEU A 182 6.22 3.43 10.74
C LEU A 182 6.17 4.92 11.08
N LEU A 183 5.07 5.39 11.67
CA LEU A 183 4.90 6.79 12.05
C LEU A 183 5.81 7.22 13.21
N GLU A 184 6.08 6.31 14.15
CA GLU A 184 7.04 6.51 15.24
C GLU A 184 8.48 6.64 14.71
N LYS A 185 8.86 5.81 13.74
CA LYS A 185 10.20 5.83 13.11
C LYS A 185 10.38 6.98 12.12
N ALA A 186 9.31 7.42 11.47
CA ALA A 186 9.35 8.58 10.59
C ALA A 186 9.72 9.84 11.37
N ARG A 187 10.31 10.83 10.68
CA ARG A 187 10.91 12.03 11.31
C ARG A 187 10.12 12.59 12.50
N PRO A 188 10.79 13.01 13.59
CA PRO A 188 10.14 13.69 14.69
C PRO A 188 9.38 14.93 14.19
N ILE A 189 8.22 15.17 14.79
CA ILE A 189 7.49 16.42 14.66
C ILE A 189 7.89 17.25 15.87
N ALA A 190 8.48 18.42 15.63
CA ALA A 190 8.73 19.42 16.66
C ALA A 190 7.45 20.19 16.97
#